data_AF-A0A1G5SIU4-F1
#
_entry.id   AF-A0A1G5SIU4-F1
#
_cell.length_a   1.000
_cell.length_b   1.000
_cell.length_c   1.000
_cell.angle_alpha   90.00
_cell.angle_beta   90.00
_cell.angle_gamma   90.00
#
_symmetry.space_group_name_H-M   'P 1'
#
loop_
_entity.id
_entity.type
_entity.pdbx_description
1 polymer ?
#
loop_
_entity_poly.entity_id
_entity_poly.type
_entity_poly.pdbx_seq_one_letter_code
_entity_poly.pdbx_strand_id
1 'polypeptide(L)' 'MLAFYDYPAENWQHIRTTNPVESVFATVRLRTARTKNCGSRTTTLTMAFKLMEVAQKKWFRLRTCSKSFE' A
#
# COMPACT_ATOMS: atom_id res chain seq x y z
N MET A 1 -6.35 -17.58 -12.77
CA MET A 1 -6.78 -16.74 -11.63
C MET A 1 -7.85 -17.49 -10.84
N LEU A 2 -7.45 -18.57 -10.14
CA LEU A 2 -8.36 -19.44 -9.36
C LEU A 2 -7.89 -19.67 -7.91
N ALA A 3 -6.62 -19.39 -7.59
CA ALA A 3 -6.05 -19.50 -6.24
C ALA A 3 -6.70 -18.55 -5.19
N PHE A 4 -7.67 -17.73 -5.60
CA PHE A 4 -8.44 -16.88 -4.71
C PHE A 4 -9.37 -17.70 -3.79
N TYR A 5 -9.93 -18.80 -4.30
CA TYR A 5 -10.90 -19.62 -3.57
C TYR A 5 -10.27 -20.64 -2.61
N ASP A 6 -8.95 -20.80 -2.67
CA ASP A 6 -8.20 -21.67 -1.76
C ASP A 6 -8.07 -21.05 -0.34
N TYR A 7 -8.34 -19.75 -0.20
CA TYR A 7 -8.31 -19.05 1.07
C TYR A 7 -9.70 -19.08 1.74
N PRO A 8 -9.76 -19.19 3.08
CA PRO A 8 -11.02 -19.16 3.82
C PRO A 8 -11.77 -17.84 3.58
N ALA A 9 -13.11 -17.89 3.64
CA ALA A 9 -13.99 -16.77 3.28
C ALA A 9 -13.73 -15.49 4.08
N GLU A 10 -13.18 -15.61 5.28
CA GLU A 10 -12.77 -14.50 6.15
C GLU A 10 -11.68 -13.62 5.51
N ASN A 11 -10.81 -14.22 4.69
CA ASN A 11 -9.72 -13.51 4.02
C ASN A 11 -10.17 -12.83 2.72
N TRP A 12 -11.34 -13.18 2.18
CA TRP A 12 -11.81 -12.66 0.89
C TRP A 12 -12.01 -11.15 0.93
N GLN A 13 -12.41 -10.58 2.07
CA GLN A 13 -12.60 -9.14 2.21
C GLN A 13 -11.28 -8.37 2.09
N HIS A 14 -10.18 -8.94 2.59
CA HIS A 14 -8.83 -8.37 2.48
C HIS A 14 -8.24 -8.59 1.09
N ILE A 15 -8.44 -9.78 0.49
CA ILE A 15 -7.91 -10.10 -0.84
C ILE A 15 -8.60 -9.26 -1.93
N ARG A 16 -9.90 -8.98 -1.80
CA ARG A 16 -10.63 -8.09 -2.75
C ARG A 16 -10.37 -6.61 -2.53
N THR A 17 -9.70 -6.23 -1.44
CA THR A 17 -9.45 -4.83 -1.08
C THR A 17 -8.07 -4.40 -1.60
N THR A 18 -8.04 -3.57 -2.65
CA THR A 18 -6.82 -2.95 -3.21
C THR A 18 -6.39 -1.69 -2.44
N ASN A 19 -7.31 -1.11 -1.67
CA ASN A 19 -7.12 0.07 -0.83
C ASN A 19 -5.82 0.05 0.00
N PRO A 20 -5.39 -1.03 0.69
CA PRO A 20 -4.17 -1.03 1.50
C PRO A 20 -2.89 -0.87 0.70
N VAL A 21 -2.87 -1.31 -0.57
CA VAL A 21 -1.74 -1.05 -1.47
C VAL A 21 -1.90 0.36 -2.04
N GLU A 22 -3.04 0.67 -2.63
CA GLU A 22 -3.22 1.96 -3.33
C GLU A 22 -3.14 3.19 -2.41
N SER A 23 -3.74 3.13 -1.22
CA SER A 23 -3.72 4.18 -0.19
C SER A 23 -2.29 4.50 0.29
N VAL A 24 -1.50 3.45 0.53
CA VAL A 24 -0.12 3.58 1.02
C VAL A 24 0.76 4.27 -0.03
N PHE A 25 0.61 3.86 -1.29
CA PHE A 25 1.39 4.40 -2.40
C PHE A 25 0.83 5.70 -3.00
N ALA A 26 -0.36 6.16 -2.59
CA ALA A 26 -0.99 7.37 -3.12
C ALA A 26 -0.11 8.62 -2.91
N THR A 27 0.54 8.73 -1.75
CA THR A 27 1.43 9.86 -1.42
C THR A 27 2.67 9.88 -2.30
N VAL A 28 3.25 8.71 -2.56
CA VAL A 28 4.40 8.54 -3.46
C VAL A 28 3.99 8.91 -4.88
N ARG A 29 2.90 8.35 -5.39
CA ARG A 29 2.38 8.67 -6.75
C ARG A 29 2.14 10.16 -6.94
N LEU A 30 1.51 10.82 -5.97
CA LEU A 30 1.27 12.26 -6.01
C LEU A 30 2.57 13.07 -6.10
N ARG A 31 3.58 12.71 -5.31
CA ARG A 31 4.88 13.40 -5.30
C ARG A 31 5.71 13.09 -6.55
N THR A 32 5.66 11.87 -7.06
CA THR A 32 6.32 11.49 -8.32
C THR A 32 5.72 12.25 -9.50
N ALA A 33 4.38 12.40 -9.56
CA ALA A 33 3.73 13.21 -10.60
C ALA A 33 4.20 14.67 -10.58
N ARG A 34 4.34 15.26 -9.38
CA ARG A 34 4.82 16.64 -9.21
C ARG A 34 6.31 16.82 -9.56
N THR A 35 7.12 15.76 -9.48
CA THR A 35 8.58 15.80 -9.68
C THR A 35 9.04 15.16 -10.98
N LYS A 36 8.11 14.81 -11.88
CA LYS A 36 8.34 14.08 -13.13
C LYS A 36 9.39 14.69 -14.07
N ASN A 37 9.72 15.96 -13.90
CA ASN A 37 10.69 16.69 -14.72
C ASN A 37 11.87 17.28 -13.91
N CYS A 38 12.04 16.86 -12.66
CA CYS A 38 13.03 17.42 -11.74
C CYS A 38 14.10 16.38 -11.38
N GLY A 39 15.31 16.56 -11.90
CA GLY A 39 16.52 15.88 -11.40
C GLY A 39 17.00 14.66 -12.19
N SER A 40 18.02 14.00 -11.63
CA SER A 40 18.64 12.78 -12.16
C SER A 40 17.91 11.52 -11.67
N ARG A 41 18.08 10.39 -12.37
CA ARG A 41 17.48 9.08 -12.01
C ARG A 41 17.77 8.67 -10.57
N THR A 42 18.97 8.98 -10.07
CA THR A 42 19.39 8.71 -8.69
C THR A 42 18.58 9.53 -7.69
N THR A 43 18.31 10.80 -8.00
CA THR A 43 17.49 11.70 -7.17
C THR A 43 16.04 11.22 -7.07
N THR A 44 15.46 10.73 -8.17
CA THR A 44 14.10 10.19 -8.16
C THR A 44 13.98 8.94 -7.27
N LEU A 45 14.96 8.04 -7.35
CA LEU A 45 15.01 6.83 -6.53
C LEU A 45 15.16 7.14 -5.04
N THR A 46 16.10 8.03 -4.67
CA THR A 46 16.29 8.42 -3.27
C THR A 46 15.07 9.16 -2.72
N MET A 47 14.41 9.99 -3.53
CA MET A 47 13.17 10.66 -3.15
C MET A 47 12.03 9.67 -2.91
N ALA A 48 11.82 8.70 -3.80
CA ALA A 48 10.81 7.67 -3.62
C ALA A 48 11.07 6.83 -2.36
N PHE A 49 12.32 6.44 -2.12
CA PHE A 49 12.72 5.70 -0.92
C PHE A 49 12.42 6.50 0.36
N LYS A 50 12.80 7.78 0.40
CA LYS A 50 12.54 8.64 1.56
C LYS A 50 11.04 8.88 1.80
N LEU A 51 10.24 9.00 0.75
CA LEU A 51 8.78 9.09 0.91
C LEU A 51 8.17 7.80 1.47
N MET A 52 8.69 6.63 1.06
CA MET A 52 8.26 5.35 1.61
C MET A 52 8.62 5.22 3.10
N GLU A 53 9.83 5.64 3.49
CA GLU A 53 10.29 5.64 4.89
C GLU A 53 9.40 6.53 5.79
N VAL A 54 8.96 7.69 5.27
CA VAL A 54 8.04 8.58 5.99
C VAL A 54 6.62 8.00 6.03
N ALA A 55 6.14 7.43 4.92
CA ALA A 55 4.82 6.83 4.85
C ALA A 55 4.68 5.65 5.81
N GLN A 56 5.72 4.82 5.95
CA GLN A 56 5.75 3.65 6.83
C GLN A 56 5.37 3.99 8.28
N LYS A 57 5.80 5.15 8.78
CA LYS A 57 5.49 5.60 10.14
C LYS A 57 3.99 5.88 10.37
N LYS A 58 3.24 6.12 9.30
CA LYS A 58 1.80 6.47 9.33
C LYS A 58 0.89 5.30 8.95
N TRP A 59 1.44 4.12 8.66
CA TRP A 59 0.61 2.99 8.25
C TRP A 59 -0.21 2.45 9.41
N PHE A 60 -1.51 2.31 9.15
CA PHE A 60 -2.42 1.68 10.10
C PHE A 60 -2.31 0.18 9.98
N ARG A 61 -2.32 -0.50 11.13
CA ARG A 61 -2.44 -1.96 11.17
C ARG A 61 -3.75 -2.34 10.50
N LEU A 62 -3.69 -3.29 9.57
CA LEU A 62 -4.90 -3.84 8.96
C LEU A 62 -5.76 -4.43 10.07
N ARG A 63 -7.00 -3.95 10.16
CA ARG A 63 -8.00 -4.57 11.03
C ARG A 63 -8.27 -5.95 10.45
N THR A 64 -7.72 -6.98 11.10
CA THR A 64 -8.21 -8.34 10.93
C THR A 64 -9.63 -8.33 11.50
N CYS A 65 -10.61 -8.84 10.76
CA CYS A 65 -11.92 -9.09 11.34
C CYS A 65 -11.71 -10.23 12.35
N SER A 66 -11.52 -9.91 13.63
CA SER A 66 -11.64 -10.87 14.71
C SER A 66 -13.13 -10.98 14.98
N LYS A 67 -13.80 -12.00 14.44
CA LYS A 67 -15.07 -12.37 15.03
C LYS A 67 -14.80 -13.07 16.34
N SER A 68 -15.23 -12.40 17.41
CA SER A 68 -15.53 -13.01 18.70
C SER A 68 -16.33 -14.29 18.45
N PHE A 69 -15.74 -15.42 18.80
CA PHE A 69 -16.49 -16.61 19.15
C PHE A 69 -16.89 -16.45 20.61
N GLU A 70 -18.02 -15.79 20.84
CA GLU A 70 -18.94 -16.06 21.96
C GLU A 70 -20.32 -15.50 21.64
#